data_AF-A0A143Q4N8-F1
#
_entry.id   AF-A0A143Q4N8-F1
#
_cell.length_a   1.000
_cell.length_b   1.000
_cell.length_c   1.000
_cell.angle_alpha   90.00
_cell.angle_beta   90.00
_cell.angle_gamma   90.00
#
_symmetry.space_group_name_H-M   'P 1'
#
loop_
_entity.id
_entity.type
_entity.pdbx_description
1 polymer ?
#
loop_
_entity_poly.entity_id
_entity_poly.type
_entity_poly.pdbx_seq_one_letter_code
_entity_poly.pdbx_strand_id
1 'polypeptide(L)'
;MTGAKRHDLIVNTSVVITIVAAGIVVAGLLPRDDAATEDATGQNPGEQVVSEPVRYPVDIPGCDTVQAPPEGDGSLRFSFATVGGVDAEYDNPAYPWLTAGKATAMSEAVRAALPAEADVALAPPSQSFVFQPVEDFGEDAPEGVQPLTSATGQVVRDGSSAYASISVTPSETGVPDCVAGDLDVRTTGPDGTVVDILDTWYEVSGTRTYTRSASAYHPDGTRVHVSLSGPDPNTLPLETTDVANIAALPELALTAPVPPGTPAPRQDCSVYAASPAGTVDDIREDSLDAANAALTAAWESIPNAPRLSRPIGSLVPDGFSAGACTDADVVDTRIGLSVSVIGGQVLPSPVDPYDPATAYGPLPVTRTLPDGAVVQIEDSTIVDGLVSEDGATRLARSVSLTRPNGLQITARSTADVDPGLRTAPLALPEPLGFDILETLAQAPIAEWP
;
A
#
# COMPACT_ATOMS: atom_id res chain seq x y z
N MET A 1 -1.45 38.65 23.47
CA MET A 1 -2.44 38.19 22.48
C MET A 1 -1.75 37.99 21.14
N THR A 2 -1.10 36.84 20.91
CA THR A 2 -0.51 36.45 19.60
C THR A 2 -0.07 34.96 19.57
N GLY A 3 -0.61 34.09 20.44
CA GLY A 3 -0.12 32.71 20.59
C GLY A 3 -1.07 31.60 20.12
N ALA A 4 -2.37 31.85 20.01
CA ALA A 4 -3.36 30.78 19.81
C ALA A 4 -3.67 30.46 18.34
N LYS A 5 -3.43 31.39 17.40
CA LYS A 5 -3.82 31.20 15.98
C LYS A 5 -2.84 30.36 15.13
N ARG A 6 -1.66 30.02 15.64
CA ARG A 6 -0.66 29.22 14.90
C ARG A 6 -0.70 27.72 15.19
N HIS A 7 -1.32 27.29 16.30
CA HIS A 7 -1.46 25.87 16.61
C HIS A 7 -2.66 25.24 15.88
N ASP A 8 -3.77 25.96 15.71
CA ASP A 8 -4.94 25.43 14.97
C ASP A 8 -4.70 25.24 13.47
N LEU A 9 -3.83 26.04 12.85
CA LEU A 9 -3.51 25.90 11.42
C LEU A 9 -2.68 24.63 11.14
N ILE A 10 -1.79 24.25 12.07
CA ILE A 10 -0.91 23.09 11.92
C ILE A 10 -1.67 21.80 12.24
N VAL A 11 -2.62 21.84 13.19
CA VAL A 11 -3.46 20.69 13.55
C VAL A 11 -4.55 20.43 12.48
N ASN A 12 -5.14 21.46 11.86
CA ASN A 12 -6.12 21.24 10.79
C ASN A 12 -5.49 20.83 9.45
N THR A 13 -4.28 21.29 9.13
CA THR A 13 -3.58 20.85 7.91
C THR A 13 -3.14 19.38 8.03
N SER A 14 -2.78 18.93 9.25
CA SER A 14 -2.44 17.52 9.50
C SER A 14 -3.67 16.61 9.44
N VAL A 15 -4.82 17.00 10.01
CA VAL A 15 -6.05 16.19 9.95
C VAL A 15 -6.55 15.97 8.51
N VAL A 16 -6.44 16.98 7.63
CA VAL A 16 -6.87 16.83 6.22
C VAL A 16 -5.90 15.97 5.40
N ILE A 17 -4.59 16.08 5.64
CA ILE A 17 -3.60 15.19 5.00
C ILE A 17 -3.79 13.75 5.49
N THR A 18 -4.13 13.54 6.77
CA THR A 18 -4.40 12.19 7.30
C THR A 18 -5.70 11.60 6.75
N ILE A 19 -6.74 12.39 6.50
CA ILE A 19 -8.00 11.92 5.87
C ILE A 19 -7.79 11.57 4.40
N VAL A 20 -6.94 12.30 3.67
CA VAL A 20 -6.59 11.99 2.28
C VAL A 20 -5.61 10.81 2.18
N ALA A 21 -4.73 10.64 3.16
CA ALA A 21 -3.80 9.50 3.22
C ALA A 21 -4.47 8.18 3.67
N ALA A 22 -5.57 8.25 4.43
CA ALA A 22 -6.29 7.07 4.94
C ALA A 22 -7.55 6.70 4.16
N GLY A 23 -8.01 7.55 3.24
CA GLY A 23 -9.24 7.36 2.49
C GLY A 23 -8.98 7.09 1.02
N ILE A 24 -9.34 5.90 0.54
CA ILE A 24 -9.58 5.70 -0.88
C ILE A 24 -10.74 6.61 -1.26
N VAL A 25 -10.52 7.56 -2.16
CA VAL A 25 -11.63 8.19 -2.88
C VAL A 25 -12.13 7.16 -3.89
N VAL A 26 -13.11 6.36 -3.48
CA VAL A 26 -13.93 5.61 -4.44
C VAL A 26 -14.85 6.66 -5.05
N ALA A 27 -14.38 7.38 -6.06
CA ALA A 27 -15.24 8.13 -6.97
C ALA A 27 -15.92 7.12 -7.92
N GLY A 28 -16.70 6.23 -7.33
CA GLY A 28 -17.71 5.50 -8.05
C GLY A 28 -18.82 6.48 -8.40
N LEU A 29 -18.95 6.87 -9.66
CA LEU A 29 -20.27 7.11 -10.25
C LEU A 29 -21.08 5.84 -10.02
N LEU A 30 -21.73 5.74 -8.85
CA LEU A 30 -22.69 4.70 -8.54
C LEU A 30 -23.86 4.89 -9.51
N PRO A 31 -24.33 3.82 -10.17
CA PRO A 31 -25.63 3.84 -10.82
C PRO A 31 -26.66 4.26 -9.76
N ARG A 32 -27.32 5.41 -9.98
CA ARG A 32 -28.41 5.86 -9.11
C ARG A 32 -29.67 5.09 -9.50
N ASP A 33 -30.10 4.17 -8.65
CA ASP A 33 -31.50 3.75 -8.61
C ASP A 33 -32.22 4.41 -7.42
N ASP A 34 -33.46 4.80 -7.67
CA ASP A 34 -34.31 5.57 -6.77
C ASP A 34 -34.75 4.75 -5.54
N ALA A 35 -33.93 4.66 -4.47
CA ALA A 35 -34.39 4.59 -3.07
C ALA A 35 -33.26 4.31 -2.05
N ALA A 36 -32.58 5.34 -1.53
CA ALA A 36 -31.98 5.24 -0.20
C ALA A 36 -31.81 6.64 0.44
N THR A 37 -32.82 7.02 1.21
CA THR A 37 -32.76 8.09 2.21
C THR A 37 -32.13 7.58 3.51
N GLU A 38 -31.20 8.40 4.02
CA GLU A 38 -30.85 8.61 5.44
C GLU A 38 -29.90 7.62 6.15
N ASP A 39 -28.87 8.24 6.74
CA ASP A 39 -28.08 7.84 7.91
C ASP A 39 -27.13 6.63 7.81
N ALA A 40 -25.97 6.87 7.19
CA ALA A 40 -24.72 6.16 7.52
C ALA A 40 -23.51 7.10 7.50
N THR A 41 -23.63 8.30 8.07
CA THR A 41 -22.47 9.17 8.28
C THR A 41 -22.43 9.63 9.72
N GLY A 42 -21.33 9.33 10.41
CA GLY A 42 -20.88 10.08 11.58
C GLY A 42 -20.47 11.51 11.18
N GLN A 43 -21.35 12.23 10.50
CA GLN A 43 -21.19 13.63 10.14
C GLN A 43 -21.25 14.45 11.43
N ASN A 44 -20.13 15.09 11.77
CA ASN A 44 -20.19 16.23 12.67
C ASN A 44 -21.05 17.31 11.98
N PRO A 45 -22.10 17.85 12.62
CA PRO A 45 -23.10 18.74 12.00
C PRO A 45 -22.58 20.17 11.69
N GLY A 46 -21.37 20.30 11.13
CA GLY A 46 -20.76 21.60 10.84
C GLY A 46 -19.79 21.64 9.65
N GLU A 47 -19.58 20.55 8.91
CA GLU A 47 -18.64 20.53 7.80
C GLU A 47 -19.32 20.97 6.50
N GLN A 48 -18.97 22.17 6.00
CA GLN A 48 -19.49 22.70 4.74
C GLN A 48 -18.67 22.14 3.58
N VAL A 49 -19.33 21.40 2.69
CA VAL A 49 -18.75 20.89 1.44
C VAL A 49 -19.33 21.70 0.29
N VAL A 50 -18.46 22.28 -0.55
CA VAL A 50 -18.82 23.06 -1.73
C VAL A 50 -18.17 22.43 -2.95
N SER A 51 -18.94 22.19 -4.01
CA SER A 51 -18.44 21.66 -5.27
C SER A 51 -18.36 22.74 -6.35
N GLU A 52 -17.67 22.44 -7.44
CA GLU A 52 -17.73 23.26 -8.64
C GLU A 52 -19.18 23.43 -9.15
N PRO A 53 -19.60 24.66 -9.50
CA PRO A 53 -20.92 24.89 -10.06
C PRO A 53 -21.11 24.21 -11.42
N VAL A 54 -22.11 23.33 -11.51
CA VAL A 54 -22.49 22.67 -12.77
C VAL A 54 -23.17 23.66 -13.72
N ARG A 55 -22.73 23.66 -14.98
CA ARG A 55 -23.35 24.44 -16.06
C ARG A 55 -24.27 23.53 -16.89
N TYR A 56 -25.52 23.94 -17.06
CA TYR A 56 -26.47 23.27 -17.94
C TYR A 56 -27.40 24.30 -18.60
N PRO A 57 -27.68 24.21 -19.92
CA PRO A 57 -27.17 23.21 -20.87
C PRO A 57 -25.68 23.38 -21.17
N VAL A 58 -25.02 22.28 -21.54
CA VAL A 58 -23.60 22.22 -21.94
C VAL A 58 -23.43 21.18 -23.04
N ASP A 59 -22.51 21.44 -23.97
CA ASP A 59 -22.08 20.48 -24.98
C ASP A 59 -20.83 19.75 -24.46
N ILE A 60 -20.92 18.42 -24.30
CA ILE A 60 -19.80 17.56 -23.86
C ILE A 60 -19.22 16.86 -25.09
N PRO A 61 -17.94 17.11 -25.47
CA PRO A 61 -17.31 16.40 -26.57
C PRO A 61 -17.38 14.88 -26.42
N GLY A 62 -17.82 14.19 -27.48
CA GLY A 62 -17.99 12.73 -27.49
C GLY A 62 -19.35 12.22 -26.99
N CYS A 63 -20.24 13.13 -26.57
CA CYS A 63 -21.61 12.80 -26.20
C CYS A 63 -22.60 13.31 -27.26
N ASP A 64 -23.51 12.45 -27.70
CA ASP A 64 -24.59 12.85 -28.62
C ASP A 64 -25.71 13.60 -27.90
N THR A 65 -25.96 13.25 -26.63
CA THR A 65 -26.98 13.87 -25.77
C THR A 65 -26.43 14.05 -24.36
N VAL A 66 -26.64 15.24 -23.78
CA VAL A 66 -26.25 15.56 -22.40
C VAL A 66 -27.51 15.76 -21.57
N GLN A 67 -27.61 15.01 -20.47
CA GLN A 67 -28.72 15.12 -19.52
C GLN A 67 -28.47 16.22 -18.50
N ALA A 68 -29.56 16.75 -17.93
CA ALA A 68 -29.49 17.70 -16.84
C ALA A 68 -28.85 17.04 -15.60
N PRO A 69 -28.11 17.80 -14.77
CA PRO A 69 -27.70 17.27 -13.47
C PRO A 69 -28.95 16.92 -12.66
N PRO A 70 -28.92 15.85 -11.84
CA PRO A 70 -30.08 15.42 -11.06
C PRO A 70 -30.61 16.54 -10.15
N GLU A 71 -31.93 16.57 -9.98
CA GLU A 71 -32.60 17.54 -9.10
C GLU A 71 -32.31 17.20 -7.63
N GLY A 72 -31.42 17.97 -7.01
CA GLY A 72 -30.97 17.84 -5.63
C GLY A 72 -29.95 18.94 -5.35
N ASP A 73 -29.62 19.21 -4.08
CA ASP A 73 -28.42 20.02 -3.84
C ASP A 73 -27.23 19.33 -4.51
N GLY A 74 -26.28 20.08 -5.06
CA GLY A 74 -25.09 19.54 -5.73
C GLY A 74 -24.14 18.82 -4.77
N SER A 75 -24.65 18.03 -3.82
CA SER A 75 -23.87 17.24 -2.88
C SER A 75 -23.15 16.15 -3.65
N LEU A 76 -21.87 16.41 -3.92
CA LEU A 76 -20.87 15.37 -4.15
C LEU A 76 -21.03 14.32 -3.04
N ARG A 77 -21.43 13.10 -3.40
CA ARG A 77 -21.39 11.98 -2.46
C ARG A 77 -19.98 11.39 -2.49
N PHE A 78 -19.14 11.88 -1.59
CA PHE A 78 -17.88 11.24 -1.27
C PHE A 78 -18.19 9.95 -0.49
N SER A 79 -17.88 8.80 -1.09
CA SER A 79 -17.78 7.57 -0.32
C SER A 79 -16.33 7.47 0.15
N PHE A 80 -16.09 7.83 1.42
CA PHE A 80 -14.86 7.51 2.10
C PHE A 80 -14.99 6.08 2.60
N ALA A 81 -14.40 5.13 1.90
CA ALA A 81 -14.17 3.82 2.47
C ALA A 81 -12.86 3.89 3.26
N THR A 82 -12.94 3.87 4.59
CA THR A 82 -11.79 3.53 5.41
C THR A 82 -11.48 2.06 5.20
N VAL A 83 -10.26 1.78 4.74
CA VAL A 83 -9.74 0.43 4.58
C VAL A 83 -9.68 -0.23 5.96
N GLY A 84 -10.56 -1.20 6.15
CA GLY A 84 -10.68 -2.01 7.36
C GLY A 84 -11.27 -3.37 7.00
N GLY A 85 -10.89 -3.91 5.84
CA GLY A 85 -11.16 -5.29 5.48
C GLY A 85 -10.19 -6.20 6.23
N VAL A 86 -10.68 -6.84 7.28
CA VAL A 86 -10.02 -7.96 7.94
C VAL A 86 -9.93 -9.10 6.92
N ASP A 87 -8.73 -9.63 6.70
CA ASP A 87 -8.45 -10.88 5.99
C ASP A 87 -8.70 -10.91 4.46
N ALA A 88 -8.50 -9.77 3.76
CA ALA A 88 -8.50 -9.76 2.30
C ALA A 88 -7.20 -10.40 1.76
N GLU A 89 -7.33 -11.56 1.12
CA GLU A 89 -6.21 -12.31 0.52
C GLU A 89 -6.34 -12.40 -1.01
N TYR A 90 -5.22 -12.49 -1.71
CA TYR A 90 -5.22 -12.83 -3.14
C TYR A 90 -5.73 -14.26 -3.37
N ASP A 91 -6.10 -14.54 -4.62
CA ASP A 91 -6.55 -15.86 -5.04
C ASP A 91 -7.80 -16.35 -4.29
N ASN A 92 -8.57 -15.40 -3.74
CA ASN A 92 -9.86 -15.65 -3.10
C ASN A 92 -10.85 -16.25 -4.13
N PRO A 93 -11.40 -17.45 -3.90
CA PRO A 93 -12.30 -18.11 -4.85
C PRO A 93 -13.61 -17.37 -5.10
N ALA A 94 -14.02 -16.43 -4.23
CA ALA A 94 -15.15 -15.54 -4.47
C ALA A 94 -14.87 -14.52 -5.60
N TYR A 95 -13.60 -14.20 -5.82
CA TYR A 95 -13.13 -13.18 -6.77
C TYR A 95 -12.12 -13.76 -7.76
N PRO A 96 -12.51 -14.75 -8.59
CA PRO A 96 -11.58 -15.48 -9.46
C PRO A 96 -10.96 -14.63 -10.58
N TRP A 97 -11.46 -13.40 -10.78
CA TRP A 97 -10.94 -12.46 -11.76
C TRP A 97 -9.66 -11.74 -11.29
N LEU A 98 -9.37 -11.74 -9.98
CA LEU A 98 -8.13 -11.19 -9.43
C LEU A 98 -7.30 -12.27 -8.77
N THR A 99 -6.24 -12.70 -9.46
CA THR A 99 -5.19 -13.53 -8.88
C THR A 99 -4.02 -12.66 -8.41
N ALA A 100 -3.14 -13.21 -7.59
CA ALA A 100 -1.90 -12.51 -7.22
C ALA A 100 -1.08 -12.12 -8.47
N GLY A 101 -0.92 -13.05 -9.42
CA GLY A 101 -0.23 -12.74 -10.68
C GLY A 101 -0.92 -11.66 -11.52
N LYS A 102 -2.25 -11.59 -11.49
CA LYS A 102 -3.02 -10.54 -12.17
C LYS A 102 -2.77 -9.17 -11.54
N ALA A 103 -2.78 -9.09 -10.21
CA ALA A 103 -2.47 -7.86 -9.49
C ALA A 103 -1.06 -7.33 -9.81
N THR A 104 -0.06 -8.21 -9.88
CA THR A 104 1.30 -7.83 -10.33
C THR A 104 1.31 -7.28 -11.74
N ALA A 105 0.67 -7.97 -12.70
CA ALA A 105 0.63 -7.53 -14.09
C ALA A 105 -0.05 -6.16 -14.26
N MET A 106 -1.16 -5.93 -13.53
CA MET A 106 -1.85 -4.64 -13.48
C MET A 106 -0.96 -3.54 -12.89
N SER A 107 -0.25 -3.83 -11.79
CA SER A 107 0.65 -2.89 -11.11
C SER A 107 1.83 -2.48 -12.02
N GLU A 108 2.43 -3.45 -12.72
CA GLU A 108 3.51 -3.20 -13.69
C GLU A 108 3.01 -2.37 -14.88
N ALA A 109 1.82 -2.64 -15.39
CA ALA A 109 1.23 -1.89 -16.50
C ALA A 109 0.98 -0.42 -16.14
N VAL A 110 0.43 -0.16 -14.94
CA VAL A 110 0.23 1.21 -14.44
C VAL A 110 1.56 1.96 -14.35
N ARG A 111 2.57 1.34 -13.72
CA ARG A 111 3.89 1.98 -13.57
C ARG A 111 4.57 2.24 -14.92
N ALA A 112 4.39 1.35 -15.89
CA ALA A 112 4.92 1.51 -17.24
C ALA A 112 4.16 2.57 -18.07
N ALA A 113 2.92 2.89 -17.70
CA ALA A 113 2.09 3.89 -18.37
C ALA A 113 2.30 5.32 -17.86
N LEU A 114 3.02 5.48 -16.74
CA LEU A 114 3.41 6.80 -16.26
C LEU A 114 4.28 7.52 -17.30
N PRO A 115 4.13 8.85 -17.47
CA PRO A 115 5.03 9.64 -18.29
C PRO A 115 6.50 9.43 -17.89
N ALA A 116 7.41 9.49 -18.85
CA ALA A 116 8.84 9.20 -18.61
C ALA A 116 9.51 10.15 -17.60
N GLU A 117 8.94 11.33 -17.38
CA GLU A 117 9.41 12.31 -16.40
C GLU A 117 8.66 12.24 -15.05
N ALA A 118 7.70 11.32 -14.91
CA ALA A 118 6.95 11.12 -13.69
C ALA A 118 7.45 9.87 -12.96
N ASP A 119 7.65 9.99 -11.66
CA ASP A 119 8.07 8.91 -10.77
C ASP A 119 7.03 8.65 -9.68
N VAL A 120 7.11 7.48 -9.07
CA VAL A 120 6.32 7.13 -7.88
C VAL A 120 7.16 7.47 -6.66
N ALA A 121 6.62 8.27 -5.75
CA ALA A 121 7.31 8.61 -4.51
C ALA A 121 7.63 7.34 -3.71
N LEU A 122 8.75 7.37 -2.99
CA LEU A 122 9.15 6.27 -2.13
C LEU A 122 8.10 6.05 -1.03
N ALA A 123 7.49 4.87 -1.01
CA ALA A 123 6.43 4.52 -0.09
C ALA A 123 6.40 2.99 0.15
N PRO A 124 5.61 2.49 1.12
CA PRO A 124 5.32 1.06 1.23
C PRO A 124 4.67 0.51 -0.06
N PRO A 125 4.75 -0.81 -0.32
CA PRO A 125 4.13 -1.44 -1.47
C PRO A 125 2.67 -1.04 -1.71
N SER A 126 1.82 -1.04 -0.69
CA SER A 126 0.39 -0.69 -0.78
C SER A 126 0.13 0.74 -1.28
N GLN A 127 1.13 1.62 -1.15
CA GLN A 127 1.12 3.03 -1.57
C GLN A 127 2.07 3.29 -2.75
N SER A 128 2.48 2.24 -3.47
CA SER A 128 3.42 2.31 -4.60
C SER A 128 2.80 1.77 -5.90
N PHE A 129 1.50 2.02 -6.10
CA PHE A 129 0.69 1.48 -7.20
C PHE A 129 0.68 -0.04 -7.28
N VAL A 130 0.68 -0.72 -6.13
CA VAL A 130 0.44 -2.15 -6.05
C VAL A 130 -1.04 -2.41 -5.82
N PHE A 131 -1.68 -3.14 -6.74
CA PHE A 131 -3.07 -3.55 -6.59
C PHE A 131 -3.24 -4.49 -5.40
N GLN A 132 -4.08 -4.09 -4.45
CA GLN A 132 -4.39 -4.85 -3.24
C GLN A 132 -5.36 -6.00 -3.54
N PRO A 133 -5.50 -6.99 -2.64
CA PRO A 133 -6.59 -7.96 -2.72
C PRO A 133 -7.97 -7.30 -2.87
N VAL A 134 -8.97 -8.07 -3.31
CA VAL A 134 -10.33 -7.51 -3.49
C VAL A 134 -10.89 -7.07 -2.15
N GLU A 135 -11.26 -5.80 -2.09
CA GLU A 135 -12.03 -5.20 -1.01
C GLU A 135 -13.51 -5.49 -1.26
N ASP A 136 -14.11 -6.21 -0.32
CA ASP A 136 -15.53 -6.51 -0.31
C ASP A 136 -16.12 -6.10 1.04
N PHE A 137 -17.05 -5.14 0.99
CA PHE A 137 -17.74 -4.62 2.17
C PHE A 137 -18.95 -5.49 2.56
N GLY A 138 -19.22 -6.56 1.81
CA GLY A 138 -20.25 -7.55 2.14
C GLY A 138 -21.65 -6.96 2.23
N GLU A 139 -22.47 -7.51 3.14
CA GLU A 139 -23.84 -7.02 3.38
C GLU A 139 -23.90 -5.63 4.01
N ASP A 140 -22.78 -5.16 4.58
CA ASP A 140 -22.65 -3.82 5.16
C ASP A 140 -22.23 -2.76 4.12
N ALA A 141 -22.04 -3.17 2.86
CA ALA A 141 -21.72 -2.27 1.76
C ALA A 141 -22.88 -1.27 1.52
N PRO A 142 -22.59 0.04 1.38
CA PRO A 142 -23.58 0.98 0.88
C PRO A 142 -24.13 0.52 -0.48
N GLU A 143 -25.42 0.79 -0.72
CA GLU A 143 -26.07 0.37 -1.97
C GLU A 143 -25.29 0.86 -3.20
N GLY A 144 -25.02 -0.06 -4.13
CA GLY A 144 -24.26 0.18 -5.36
C GLY A 144 -22.74 0.01 -5.22
N VAL A 145 -22.18 -0.13 -4.01
CA VAL A 145 -20.74 -0.42 -3.83
C VAL A 145 -20.48 -1.87 -4.22
N GLN A 146 -19.68 -2.06 -5.26
CA GLN A 146 -19.28 -3.37 -5.78
C GLN A 146 -17.88 -3.73 -5.26
N PRO A 147 -17.57 -5.03 -5.09
CA PRO A 147 -16.22 -5.48 -4.77
C PRO A 147 -15.21 -4.95 -5.79
N LEU A 148 -14.09 -4.43 -5.30
CA LEU A 148 -13.09 -3.78 -6.14
C LEU A 148 -11.68 -4.13 -5.68
N THR A 149 -10.70 -3.95 -6.57
CA THR A 149 -9.29 -3.85 -6.19
C THR A 149 -8.82 -2.43 -6.42
N SER A 150 -7.93 -1.95 -5.58
CA SER A 150 -7.38 -0.62 -5.68
C SER A 150 -5.85 -0.65 -5.62
N ALA A 151 -5.24 0.31 -6.31
CA ALA A 151 -3.84 0.65 -6.22
C ALA A 151 -3.73 2.15 -5.94
N THR A 152 -2.87 2.51 -5.01
CA THR A 152 -2.69 3.91 -4.61
C THR A 152 -1.22 4.28 -4.64
N GLY A 153 -0.95 5.58 -4.80
CA GLY A 153 0.41 6.08 -4.65
C GLY A 153 0.53 7.57 -4.90
N GLN A 154 1.69 8.11 -4.54
CA GLN A 154 2.01 9.50 -4.81
C GLN A 154 2.86 9.59 -6.08
N VAL A 155 2.39 10.39 -7.04
CA VAL A 155 3.13 10.67 -8.28
C VAL A 155 3.91 11.96 -8.09
N VAL A 156 5.16 11.98 -8.56
CA VAL A 156 6.05 13.15 -8.50
C VAL A 156 6.51 13.48 -9.92
N ARG A 157 6.44 14.76 -10.30
CA ARG A 157 6.95 15.28 -11.56
C ARG A 157 7.34 16.74 -11.41
N ASP A 158 8.54 17.12 -11.86
CA ASP A 158 9.02 18.51 -11.88
C ASP A 158 8.87 19.25 -10.53
N GLY A 159 9.09 18.54 -9.41
CA GLY A 159 8.96 19.09 -8.04
C GLY A 159 7.51 19.25 -7.55
N SER A 160 6.52 18.85 -8.35
CA SER A 160 5.12 18.74 -7.95
C SER A 160 4.82 17.31 -7.53
N SER A 161 3.88 17.14 -6.59
CA SER A 161 3.40 15.84 -6.16
C SER A 161 1.90 15.83 -5.95
N ALA A 162 1.26 14.70 -6.24
CA ALA A 162 -0.17 14.51 -6.01
C ALA A 162 -0.45 13.05 -5.68
N TYR A 163 -1.50 12.83 -4.90
CA TYR A 163 -2.00 11.50 -4.61
C TYR A 163 -2.84 11.00 -5.78
N ALA A 164 -2.60 9.76 -6.20
CA ALA A 164 -3.43 9.08 -7.17
C ALA A 164 -3.99 7.77 -6.62
N SER A 165 -5.22 7.47 -7.01
CA SER A 165 -5.86 6.19 -6.77
C SER A 165 -6.35 5.62 -8.09
N ILE A 166 -6.28 4.29 -8.19
CA ILE A 166 -6.78 3.53 -9.32
C ILE A 166 -7.63 2.41 -8.74
N SER A 167 -8.88 2.32 -9.15
CA SER A 167 -9.75 1.20 -8.80
C SER A 167 -10.20 0.44 -10.03
N VAL A 168 -10.31 -0.87 -9.89
CA VAL A 168 -10.82 -1.79 -10.90
C VAL A 168 -11.96 -2.58 -10.28
N THR A 169 -13.09 -2.59 -10.97
CA THR A 169 -14.33 -3.21 -10.50
C THR A 169 -15.01 -3.91 -11.67
N PRO A 170 -15.50 -5.15 -11.50
CA PRO A 170 -16.52 -5.68 -12.39
C PRO A 170 -17.75 -4.77 -12.42
N SER A 171 -18.39 -4.63 -13.57
CA SER A 171 -19.56 -3.79 -13.74
C SER A 171 -20.51 -4.38 -14.77
N GLU A 172 -21.79 -4.47 -14.41
CA GLU A 172 -22.86 -4.87 -15.32
C GLU A 172 -23.60 -3.67 -15.94
N THR A 173 -23.36 -2.45 -15.44
CA THR A 173 -24.15 -1.25 -15.79
C THR A 173 -23.73 -0.56 -17.09
N GLY A 174 -22.79 -1.13 -17.84
CA GLY A 174 -22.36 -0.61 -19.14
C GLY A 174 -21.79 0.81 -19.05
N VAL A 175 -21.84 1.54 -20.16
CA VAL A 175 -21.40 2.95 -20.24
C VAL A 175 -22.54 3.85 -19.76
N PRO A 176 -22.36 4.66 -18.71
CA PRO A 176 -23.40 5.58 -18.21
C PRO A 176 -23.79 6.66 -19.23
N ASP A 177 -24.96 7.25 -19.04
CA ASP A 177 -25.38 8.43 -19.78
C ASP A 177 -24.45 9.63 -19.53
N CYS A 178 -24.32 10.53 -20.49
CA CYS A 178 -23.58 11.77 -20.29
C CYS A 178 -24.42 12.77 -19.47
N VAL A 179 -23.99 13.07 -18.25
CA VAL A 179 -24.66 14.00 -17.35
C VAL A 179 -23.76 15.23 -17.14
N ALA A 180 -24.34 16.43 -17.24
CA ALA A 180 -23.58 17.65 -17.01
C ALA A 180 -23.01 17.68 -15.58
N GLY A 181 -21.70 17.89 -15.46
CA GLY A 181 -20.98 17.87 -14.19
C GLY A 181 -20.34 16.53 -13.81
N ASP A 182 -20.72 15.43 -14.47
CA ASP A 182 -20.14 14.10 -14.20
C ASP A 182 -18.95 13.77 -15.12
N LEU A 183 -18.83 14.49 -16.24
CA LEU A 183 -17.73 14.39 -17.20
C LEU A 183 -17.60 15.67 -18.04
N ASP A 184 -16.38 15.93 -18.51
CA ASP A 184 -16.06 17.02 -19.44
C ASP A 184 -15.87 16.53 -20.87
N VAL A 185 -15.37 15.30 -21.04
CA VAL A 185 -15.08 14.70 -22.35
C VAL A 185 -15.35 13.20 -22.28
N ARG A 186 -15.94 12.66 -23.34
CA ARG A 186 -16.02 11.22 -23.61
C ARG A 186 -15.21 10.88 -24.85
N THR A 187 -14.46 9.80 -24.79
CA THR A 187 -13.76 9.22 -25.95
C THR A 187 -14.05 7.74 -26.08
N THR A 188 -13.93 7.20 -27.29
CA THR A 188 -14.12 5.76 -27.53
C THR A 188 -12.93 5.23 -28.32
N GLY A 189 -12.26 4.24 -27.73
CA GLY A 189 -11.13 3.54 -28.31
C GLY A 189 -11.53 2.58 -29.44
N PRO A 190 -10.57 2.15 -30.27
CA PRO A 190 -10.81 1.21 -31.37
C PRO A 190 -11.20 -0.20 -30.89
N ASP A 191 -10.85 -0.55 -29.66
CA ASP A 191 -11.22 -1.77 -28.96
C ASP A 191 -12.65 -1.72 -28.37
N GLY A 192 -13.32 -0.56 -28.45
CA GLY A 192 -14.64 -0.32 -27.88
C GLY A 192 -14.62 0.17 -26.43
N THR A 193 -13.44 0.38 -25.84
CA THR A 193 -13.31 0.97 -24.50
C THR A 193 -13.78 2.43 -24.55
N VAL A 194 -14.73 2.80 -23.69
CA VAL A 194 -15.18 4.18 -23.55
C VAL A 194 -14.48 4.81 -22.36
N VAL A 195 -13.99 6.04 -22.49
CA VAL A 195 -13.30 6.77 -21.42
C VAL A 195 -13.97 8.11 -21.21
N ASP A 196 -14.46 8.32 -19.99
CA ASP A 196 -14.97 9.60 -19.50
C ASP A 196 -13.88 10.30 -18.70
N ILE A 197 -13.69 11.59 -18.92
CA ILE A 197 -12.69 12.42 -18.23
C ILE A 197 -13.42 13.54 -17.50
N LEU A 198 -13.02 13.81 -16.27
CA LEU A 198 -13.53 14.91 -15.45
C LEU A 198 -12.37 15.63 -14.75
N ASP A 199 -12.28 16.95 -14.94
CA ASP A 199 -11.36 17.84 -14.21
C ASP A 199 -12.21 18.85 -13.42
N THR A 200 -12.16 18.74 -12.09
CA THR A 200 -13.06 19.50 -11.21
C THR A 200 -12.40 19.85 -9.88
N TRP A 201 -13.15 20.49 -8.99
CA TRP A 201 -12.73 20.77 -7.63
C TRP A 201 -13.88 20.69 -6.63
N TYR A 202 -13.50 20.42 -5.39
CA TYR A 202 -14.38 20.52 -4.24
C TYR A 202 -13.67 21.24 -3.09
N GLU A 203 -14.42 21.73 -2.13
CA GLU A 203 -13.92 22.50 -1.00
C GLU A 203 -14.57 21.98 0.27
N VAL A 204 -13.75 21.56 1.24
CA VAL A 204 -14.21 21.11 2.56
C VAL A 204 -13.70 22.09 3.59
N SER A 205 -14.61 22.72 4.34
CA SER A 205 -14.26 23.68 5.40
C SER A 205 -13.32 24.81 4.93
N GLY A 206 -13.48 25.27 3.68
CA GLY A 206 -12.66 26.34 3.09
C GLY A 206 -11.36 25.88 2.42
N THR A 207 -11.03 24.58 2.49
CA THR A 207 -9.85 24.00 1.83
C THR A 207 -10.27 23.37 0.53
N ARG A 208 -9.77 23.90 -0.59
CA ARG A 208 -10.07 23.41 -1.93
C ARG A 208 -9.12 22.30 -2.34
N THR A 209 -9.67 21.25 -2.92
CA THR A 209 -8.97 20.13 -3.55
C THR A 209 -9.40 20.06 -5.00
N TYR A 210 -8.43 20.00 -5.88
CA TYR A 210 -8.61 19.81 -7.31
C TYR A 210 -8.46 18.32 -7.63
N THR A 211 -9.28 17.83 -8.55
CA THR A 211 -9.34 16.43 -8.91
C THR A 211 -9.41 16.28 -10.40
N ARG A 212 -8.51 15.46 -10.92
CA ARG A 212 -8.48 15.03 -12.31
C ARG A 212 -8.71 13.54 -12.34
N SER A 213 -9.74 13.11 -13.05
CA SER A 213 -10.13 11.71 -13.07
C SER A 213 -10.51 11.24 -14.45
N ALA A 214 -10.38 9.93 -14.66
CA ALA A 214 -10.90 9.25 -15.83
C ALA A 214 -11.56 7.93 -15.42
N SER A 215 -12.70 7.63 -16.03
CA SER A 215 -13.39 6.35 -15.89
C SER A 215 -13.41 5.65 -17.24
N ALA A 216 -12.77 4.48 -17.33
CA ALA A 216 -12.83 3.61 -18.49
C ALA A 216 -13.85 2.49 -18.30
N TYR A 217 -14.59 2.20 -19.36
CA TYR A 217 -15.59 1.14 -19.44
C TYR A 217 -15.19 0.20 -20.56
N HIS A 218 -14.64 -0.96 -20.19
CA HIS A 218 -14.18 -1.96 -21.15
C HIS A 218 -15.33 -2.86 -21.62
N PRO A 219 -15.27 -3.39 -22.86
CA PRO A 219 -16.32 -4.26 -23.40
C PRO A 219 -16.55 -5.57 -22.63
N ASP A 220 -15.58 -6.01 -21.82
CA ASP A 220 -15.67 -7.23 -21.02
C ASP A 220 -16.37 -7.03 -19.67
N GLY A 221 -16.93 -5.83 -19.42
CA GLY A 221 -17.57 -5.47 -18.17
C GLY A 221 -16.59 -4.96 -17.11
N THR A 222 -15.33 -4.69 -17.46
CA THR A 222 -14.40 -4.02 -16.53
C THR A 222 -14.70 -2.53 -16.48
N ARG A 223 -14.76 -1.98 -15.27
CA ARG A 223 -14.68 -0.56 -15.03
C ARG A 223 -13.37 -0.22 -14.33
N VAL A 224 -12.65 0.75 -14.87
CA VAL A 224 -11.45 1.32 -14.26
C VAL A 224 -11.74 2.77 -13.91
N HIS A 225 -11.41 3.20 -12.70
CA HIS A 225 -11.46 4.59 -12.33
C HIS A 225 -10.07 5.04 -11.84
N VAL A 226 -9.55 6.10 -12.43
CA VAL A 226 -8.30 6.73 -12.03
C VAL A 226 -8.62 8.12 -11.51
N SER A 227 -8.08 8.48 -10.36
CA SER A 227 -8.23 9.80 -9.76
C SER A 227 -6.88 10.32 -9.32
N LEU A 228 -6.62 11.59 -9.59
CA LEU A 228 -5.45 12.33 -9.15
C LEU A 228 -5.95 13.58 -8.42
N SER A 229 -5.45 13.82 -7.21
CA SER A 229 -5.92 14.92 -6.38
C SER A 229 -4.79 15.73 -5.76
N GLY A 230 -4.99 17.04 -5.67
CA GLY A 230 -3.99 17.97 -5.16
C GLY A 230 -4.56 19.34 -4.79
N PRO A 231 -3.76 20.18 -4.12
CA PRO A 231 -4.22 21.49 -3.63
C PRO A 231 -4.25 22.60 -4.70
N ASP A 232 -3.54 22.43 -5.82
CA ASP A 232 -3.45 23.39 -6.92
C ASP A 232 -3.56 22.65 -8.27
N PRO A 233 -4.46 23.07 -9.18
CA PRO A 233 -4.66 22.39 -10.46
C PRO A 233 -3.45 22.52 -11.39
N ASN A 234 -2.61 23.54 -11.19
CA ASN A 234 -1.42 23.78 -12.02
C ASN A 234 -0.20 22.98 -11.56
N THR A 235 -0.29 22.30 -10.42
CA THR A 235 0.78 21.46 -9.85
C THR A 235 0.37 20.00 -9.79
N LEU A 236 -0.64 19.59 -10.56
CA LEU A 236 -0.94 18.17 -10.73
C LEU A 236 0.11 17.54 -11.67
N PRO A 237 0.81 16.47 -11.25
CA PRO A 237 1.93 15.90 -11.99
C PRO A 237 1.53 15.16 -13.27
N LEU A 238 0.26 14.75 -13.40
CA LEU A 238 -0.25 14.08 -14.60
C LEU A 238 -1.33 14.92 -15.27
N GLU A 239 -1.29 14.97 -16.60
CA GLU A 239 -2.30 15.64 -17.43
C GLU A 239 -3.58 14.81 -17.57
N THR A 240 -4.67 15.43 -18.04
CA THR A 240 -5.95 14.71 -18.26
C THR A 240 -5.79 13.53 -19.22
N THR A 241 -4.92 13.68 -20.21
CA THR A 241 -4.60 12.61 -21.17
C THR A 241 -3.82 11.48 -20.52
N ASP A 242 -2.93 11.77 -19.58
CA ASP A 242 -2.15 10.74 -18.86
C ASP A 242 -3.10 9.88 -18.01
N VAL A 243 -3.99 10.52 -17.25
CA VAL A 243 -5.00 9.86 -16.43
C VAL A 243 -5.96 9.01 -17.29
N ALA A 244 -6.38 9.53 -18.46
CA ALA A 244 -7.19 8.78 -19.41
C ALA A 244 -6.46 7.56 -20.01
N ASN A 245 -5.18 7.69 -20.33
CA ASN A 245 -4.36 6.60 -20.86
C ASN A 245 -4.19 5.48 -19.83
N ILE A 246 -3.95 5.83 -18.55
CA ILE A 246 -3.87 4.84 -17.46
C ILE A 246 -5.21 4.12 -17.29
N ALA A 247 -6.33 4.86 -17.29
CA ALA A 247 -7.65 4.26 -17.15
C ALA A 247 -7.96 3.28 -18.29
N ALA A 248 -7.52 3.58 -19.51
CA ALA A 248 -7.78 2.77 -20.71
C ALA A 248 -6.83 1.57 -20.90
N LEU A 249 -5.93 1.28 -19.95
CA LEU A 249 -4.95 0.20 -20.09
C LEU A 249 -5.63 -1.16 -20.30
N PRO A 250 -5.32 -1.89 -21.38
CA PRO A 250 -5.93 -3.20 -21.63
C PRO A 250 -5.54 -4.24 -20.57
N GLU A 251 -4.39 -4.09 -19.92
CA GLU A 251 -3.92 -4.98 -18.85
C GLU A 251 -4.81 -4.93 -17.60
N LEU A 252 -5.53 -3.81 -17.40
CA LEU A 252 -6.47 -3.62 -16.29
C LEU A 252 -7.82 -4.31 -16.53
N ALA A 253 -8.12 -4.73 -17.76
CA ALA A 253 -9.33 -5.48 -18.05
C ALA A 253 -9.37 -6.83 -17.28
N LEU A 254 -10.52 -7.22 -16.75
CA LEU A 254 -10.72 -8.48 -16.01
C LEU A 254 -10.30 -9.70 -16.84
N THR A 255 -10.53 -9.66 -18.15
CA THR A 255 -10.18 -10.75 -19.07
C THR A 255 -8.74 -10.69 -19.60
N ALA A 256 -7.96 -9.66 -19.27
CA ALA A 256 -6.60 -9.54 -19.81
C ALA A 256 -5.71 -10.69 -19.30
N PRO A 257 -4.92 -11.32 -20.19
CA PRO A 257 -4.11 -12.48 -19.85
C PRO A 257 -2.98 -12.10 -18.88
N VAL A 258 -2.70 -13.00 -17.93
CA VAL A 258 -1.55 -12.89 -17.03
C VAL A 258 -0.38 -13.67 -17.63
N PRO A 259 0.83 -13.08 -17.77
CA PRO A 259 2.01 -13.82 -18.18
C PRO A 259 2.24 -15.05 -17.27
N PRO A 260 2.54 -16.24 -17.84
CA PRO A 260 2.78 -17.42 -17.02
C PRO A 260 3.97 -17.23 -16.07
N GLY A 261 3.78 -17.57 -14.80
CA GLY A 261 4.83 -17.47 -13.78
C GLY A 261 5.04 -16.07 -13.20
N THR A 262 4.15 -15.10 -13.47
CA THR A 262 4.17 -13.81 -12.78
C THR A 262 4.07 -14.03 -11.26
N PRO A 263 5.02 -13.52 -10.47
CA PRO A 263 5.02 -13.69 -9.02
C PRO A 263 3.90 -12.86 -8.37
N ALA A 264 3.55 -13.22 -7.14
CA ALA A 264 2.65 -12.42 -6.32
C ALA A 264 3.25 -11.02 -6.04
N PRO A 265 2.40 -9.98 -5.94
CA PRO A 265 2.87 -8.64 -5.68
C PRO A 265 3.45 -8.59 -4.29
N ARG A 266 4.40 -7.67 -4.11
CA ARG A 266 4.99 -7.46 -2.80
C ARG A 266 3.96 -6.87 -1.85
N GLN A 267 3.90 -7.44 -0.65
CA GLN A 267 3.06 -6.95 0.43
C GLN A 267 3.82 -5.99 1.32
N ASP A 268 3.06 -5.17 2.05
CA ASP A 268 3.62 -4.34 3.10
C ASP A 268 4.33 -5.20 4.14
N CYS A 269 5.39 -4.64 4.69
CA CYS A 269 6.10 -5.23 5.81
C CYS A 269 6.17 -4.21 6.93
N SER A 270 6.16 -4.70 8.17
CA SER A 270 6.18 -3.86 9.36
C SER A 270 7.52 -3.99 10.08
N VAL A 271 8.15 -2.87 10.42
CA VAL A 271 9.30 -2.86 11.32
C VAL A 271 8.81 -2.60 12.75
N TYR A 272 9.06 -3.55 13.64
CA TYR A 272 8.78 -3.36 15.06
C TYR A 272 10.00 -2.72 15.73
N ALA A 273 9.79 -1.51 16.25
CA ALA A 273 10.81 -0.76 16.97
C ALA A 273 10.40 -0.57 18.44
N ALA A 274 11.35 -0.73 19.37
CA ALA A 274 11.09 -0.40 20.78
C ALA A 274 10.91 1.11 20.98
N SER A 275 11.45 1.92 20.08
CA SER A 275 11.27 3.37 20.03
C SER A 275 11.22 3.81 18.58
N PRO A 276 10.05 3.77 17.93
CA PRO A 276 9.91 4.23 16.56
C PRO A 276 10.16 5.75 16.52
N ALA A 277 10.99 6.18 15.58
CA ALA A 277 11.29 7.58 15.31
C ALA A 277 11.34 7.81 13.80
N GLY A 278 11.07 9.04 13.38
CA GLY A 278 11.02 9.44 11.97
C GLY A 278 9.78 8.94 11.22
N THR A 279 9.72 9.27 9.94
CA THR A 279 8.69 8.82 8.99
C THR A 279 9.34 8.29 7.71
N VAL A 280 8.54 7.70 6.82
CA VAL A 280 9.00 7.30 5.47
C VAL A 280 9.70 8.45 4.73
N ASP A 281 9.26 9.70 4.93
CA ASP A 281 9.86 10.88 4.30
C ASP A 281 11.32 11.11 4.70
N ASP A 282 11.78 10.54 5.81
CA ASP A 282 13.17 10.61 6.24
C ASP A 282 14.06 9.64 5.44
N ILE A 283 13.48 8.59 4.84
CA ILE A 283 14.17 7.60 4.01
C ILE A 283 14.48 8.19 2.64
N ARG A 284 15.78 8.29 2.33
CA ARG A 284 16.25 8.68 0.99
C ARG A 284 16.43 7.46 0.11
N GLU A 285 16.11 7.59 -1.18
CA GLU A 285 16.33 6.56 -2.20
C GLU A 285 17.79 6.08 -2.21
N ASP A 286 18.76 7.00 -2.21
CA ASP A 286 20.19 6.65 -2.16
C ASP A 286 20.56 5.80 -0.93
N SER A 287 19.94 6.06 0.22
CA SER A 287 20.16 5.29 1.45
C SER A 287 19.54 3.90 1.36
N LEU A 288 18.35 3.80 0.77
CA LEU A 288 17.68 2.52 0.52
C LEU A 288 18.47 1.66 -0.47
N ASP A 289 18.98 2.25 -1.55
CA ASP A 289 19.80 1.57 -2.56
C ASP A 289 21.13 1.10 -1.98
N ALA A 290 21.80 1.94 -1.18
CA ALA A 290 23.02 1.55 -0.49
C ALA A 290 22.78 0.39 0.49
N ALA A 291 21.66 0.40 1.21
CA ALA A 291 21.28 -0.70 2.10
C ALA A 291 20.98 -1.99 1.32
N ASN A 292 20.27 -1.90 0.20
CA ASN A 292 19.99 -3.03 -0.71
C ASN A 292 21.26 -3.66 -1.27
N ALA A 293 22.20 -2.83 -1.71
CA ALA A 293 23.50 -3.30 -2.18
C ALA A 293 24.30 -3.98 -1.06
N ALA A 294 24.31 -3.42 0.15
CA ALA A 294 24.99 -4.00 1.31
C ALA A 294 24.41 -5.35 1.73
N LEU A 295 23.07 -5.49 1.75
CA LEU A 295 22.40 -6.77 2.05
C LEU A 295 22.65 -7.81 0.97
N THR A 296 22.63 -7.42 -0.30
CA THR A 296 22.95 -8.31 -1.42
C THR A 296 24.38 -8.84 -1.30
N ALA A 297 25.35 -7.96 -1.09
CA ALA A 297 26.75 -8.34 -0.91
C ALA A 297 26.96 -9.24 0.33
N ALA A 298 26.25 -8.96 1.42
CA ALA A 298 26.28 -9.80 2.62
C ALA A 298 25.77 -11.23 2.31
N TRP A 299 24.65 -11.35 1.60
CA TRP A 299 24.09 -12.65 1.21
C TRP A 299 25.00 -13.43 0.26
N GLU A 300 25.57 -12.77 -0.74
CA GLU A 300 26.49 -13.39 -1.70
C GLU A 300 27.80 -13.87 -1.04
N SER A 301 28.17 -13.29 0.11
CA SER A 301 29.34 -13.73 0.88
C SER A 301 29.13 -15.05 1.64
N ILE A 302 27.88 -15.48 1.82
CA ILE A 302 27.53 -16.68 2.59
C ILE A 302 27.78 -17.94 1.74
N PRO A 303 28.68 -18.84 2.16
CA PRO A 303 28.94 -20.07 1.42
C PRO A 303 27.70 -20.96 1.34
N ASN A 304 27.31 -21.37 0.13
CA ASN A 304 26.14 -22.21 -0.11
C ASN A 304 24.82 -21.61 0.41
N ALA A 305 24.68 -20.28 0.36
CA ALA A 305 23.42 -19.62 0.69
C ALA A 305 22.25 -20.23 -0.11
N PRO A 306 21.09 -20.49 0.53
CA PRO A 306 19.94 -21.03 -0.17
C PRO A 306 19.43 -20.07 -1.24
N ARG A 307 18.67 -20.58 -2.21
CA ARG A 307 17.97 -19.71 -3.17
C ARG A 307 16.75 -19.11 -2.51
N LEU A 308 16.54 -17.82 -2.72
CA LEU A 308 15.40 -17.08 -2.22
C LEU A 308 14.35 -16.84 -3.32
N SER A 309 13.08 -16.70 -2.93
CA SER A 309 11.97 -16.36 -3.83
C SER A 309 12.11 -14.95 -4.42
N ARG A 310 12.85 -14.08 -3.73
CA ARG A 310 13.27 -12.75 -4.21
C ARG A 310 14.65 -12.36 -3.68
N PRO A 311 15.36 -11.40 -4.31
CA PRO A 311 16.64 -10.91 -3.80
C PRO A 311 16.50 -10.36 -2.38
N ILE A 312 17.47 -10.60 -1.49
CA ILE A 312 17.41 -10.03 -0.12
C ILE A 312 17.65 -8.52 -0.10
N GLY A 313 18.35 -7.97 -1.10
CA GLY A 313 18.55 -6.54 -1.27
C GLY A 313 17.38 -5.89 -1.98
N SER A 314 16.18 -6.10 -1.45
CA SER A 314 14.97 -5.46 -1.94
C SER A 314 14.21 -4.90 -0.75
N LEU A 315 14.76 -4.01 0.05
CA LEU A 315 14.03 -3.32 1.11
C LEU A 315 12.93 -2.43 0.51
N VAL A 316 11.79 -2.36 1.19
CA VAL A 316 10.78 -1.30 1.01
C VAL A 316 10.54 -0.58 2.32
N PRO A 317 10.17 0.71 2.28
CA PRO A 317 9.73 1.42 3.45
C PRO A 317 8.62 0.68 4.20
N ASP A 318 8.64 0.78 5.52
CA ASP A 318 7.50 0.40 6.35
C ASP A 318 6.43 1.50 6.32
N GLY A 319 5.18 1.16 6.63
CA GLY A 319 4.09 2.14 6.57
C GLY A 319 4.02 3.14 7.73
N PHE A 320 4.94 3.07 8.70
CA PHE A 320 4.73 3.69 10.02
C PHE A 320 5.94 4.41 10.62
N SER A 321 7.16 4.19 10.12
CA SER A 321 8.39 4.73 10.70
C SER A 321 9.44 5.07 9.63
N ALA A 322 10.63 5.50 10.03
CA ALA A 322 11.80 5.58 9.15
C ALA A 322 12.49 4.19 9.01
N GLY A 323 11.67 3.14 8.92
CA GLY A 323 12.09 1.76 8.81
C GLY A 323 11.91 1.24 7.39
N ALA A 324 12.72 0.25 7.00
CA ALA A 324 12.51 -0.50 5.78
C ALA A 324 12.70 -1.99 6.05
N CYS A 325 12.00 -2.82 5.29
CA CYS A 325 12.05 -4.27 5.47
C CYS A 325 11.92 -5.02 4.16
N THR A 326 12.25 -6.31 4.22
CA THR A 326 12.07 -7.25 3.14
C THR A 326 11.77 -8.62 3.70
N ASP A 327 10.95 -9.35 2.99
CA ASP A 327 10.60 -10.74 3.19
C ASP A 327 11.06 -11.57 1.98
N ALA A 328 11.45 -12.81 2.21
CA ALA A 328 11.78 -13.76 1.17
C ALA A 328 11.61 -15.19 1.71
N ASP A 329 11.20 -16.10 0.83
CA ASP A 329 11.10 -17.52 1.16
C ASP A 329 12.30 -18.26 0.59
N VAL A 330 12.77 -19.27 1.31
CA VAL A 330 13.73 -20.21 0.75
C VAL A 330 12.97 -21.14 -0.21
N VAL A 331 13.37 -21.12 -1.48
CA VAL A 331 12.72 -21.86 -2.57
C VAL A 331 12.64 -23.35 -2.23
N ASP A 332 11.50 -23.97 -2.55
CA ASP A 332 11.18 -25.38 -2.29
C ASP A 332 11.15 -25.77 -0.78
N THR A 333 10.99 -24.79 0.11
CA THR A 333 10.86 -25.02 1.57
C THR A 333 9.72 -24.19 2.17
N ARG A 334 9.46 -24.39 3.47
CA ARG A 334 8.55 -23.55 4.29
C ARG A 334 9.34 -22.61 5.22
N ILE A 335 10.53 -22.19 4.79
CA ILE A 335 11.40 -21.32 5.57
C ILE A 335 11.27 -19.90 5.04
N GLY A 336 10.75 -19.01 5.89
CA GLY A 336 10.73 -17.58 5.65
C GLY A 336 11.98 -16.91 6.20
N LEU A 337 12.42 -15.84 5.54
CA LEU A 337 13.48 -14.93 5.95
C LEU A 337 12.94 -13.51 5.83
N SER A 338 13.06 -12.73 6.90
CA SER A 338 12.75 -11.31 6.90
C SER A 338 13.93 -10.51 7.42
N VAL A 339 14.23 -9.39 6.79
CA VAL A 339 15.24 -8.43 7.24
C VAL A 339 14.58 -7.07 7.42
N SER A 340 14.87 -6.38 8.51
CA SER A 340 14.49 -4.99 8.73
C SER A 340 15.70 -4.12 9.05
N VAL A 341 15.61 -2.86 8.64
CA VAL A 341 16.59 -1.80 8.86
C VAL A 341 15.85 -0.59 9.40
N ILE A 342 16.33 -0.02 10.51
CA ILE A 342 15.71 1.14 11.14
C ILE A 342 16.75 2.00 11.86
N GLY A 343 16.54 3.32 11.84
CA GLY A 343 17.39 4.29 12.53
C GLY A 343 16.89 4.68 13.93
N GLY A 344 17.65 5.56 14.58
CA GLY A 344 17.27 6.17 15.85
C GLY A 344 17.16 5.23 17.07
N GLN A 345 17.60 3.98 16.96
CA GLN A 345 17.47 3.00 18.04
C GLN A 345 18.49 3.24 19.14
N VAL A 346 18.07 3.05 20.39
CA VAL A 346 18.97 3.10 21.54
C VAL A 346 19.72 1.77 21.64
N LEU A 347 21.01 1.82 22.00
CA LEU A 347 21.78 0.60 22.27
C LEU A 347 21.08 -0.23 23.36
N PRO A 348 20.75 -1.50 23.09
CA PRO A 348 20.14 -2.39 24.07
C PRO A 348 21.04 -2.55 25.29
N SER A 349 20.47 -2.43 26.49
CA SER A 349 21.13 -2.82 27.74
C SER A 349 20.89 -4.31 28.01
N PRO A 350 21.87 -5.03 28.61
CA PRO A 350 21.65 -6.38 29.09
C PRO A 350 20.42 -6.43 30.01
N VAL A 351 19.53 -7.38 29.76
CA VAL A 351 18.33 -7.58 30.58
C VAL A 351 18.77 -8.13 31.94
N ASP A 352 18.23 -7.57 33.03
CA ASP A 352 18.44 -8.12 34.37
C ASP A 352 17.66 -9.45 34.49
N PRO A 353 18.34 -10.60 34.69
CA PRO A 353 17.67 -11.90 34.80
C PRO A 353 16.80 -12.03 36.05
N TYR A 354 16.89 -11.08 37.00
CA TYR A 354 16.07 -11.03 38.21
C TYR A 354 14.95 -9.98 38.13
N ASP A 355 14.75 -9.33 36.98
CA ASP A 355 13.63 -8.42 36.79
C ASP A 355 12.31 -9.23 36.71
N PRO A 356 11.35 -9.03 37.63
CA PRO A 356 10.07 -9.72 37.57
C PRO A 356 9.27 -9.43 36.29
N ALA A 357 9.56 -8.33 35.57
CA ALA A 357 8.95 -8.02 34.27
C ALA A 357 9.43 -8.95 33.14
N THR A 358 10.57 -9.63 33.29
CA THR A 358 11.17 -10.51 32.28
C THR A 358 11.21 -11.98 32.72
N ALA A 359 10.61 -12.29 33.89
CA ALA A 359 10.67 -13.60 34.54
C ALA A 359 10.00 -14.76 33.76
N TYR A 360 9.23 -14.47 32.70
CA TYR A 360 8.43 -15.47 31.98
C TYR A 360 8.66 -15.48 30.45
N GLY A 361 9.78 -14.96 29.94
CA GLY A 361 10.11 -14.99 28.51
C GLY A 361 11.53 -15.45 28.21
N PRO A 362 11.82 -15.91 26.98
CA PRO A 362 13.18 -16.19 26.56
C PRO A 362 14.00 -14.90 26.61
N LEU A 363 15.12 -14.93 27.34
CA LEU A 363 16.04 -13.80 27.38
C LEU A 363 16.94 -13.85 26.14
N PRO A 364 17.03 -12.76 25.35
CA PRO A 364 17.94 -12.73 24.23
C PRO A 364 19.38 -12.85 24.73
N VAL A 365 20.20 -13.62 24.02
CA VAL A 365 21.64 -13.67 24.26
C VAL A 365 22.26 -12.39 23.68
N THR A 366 22.79 -11.55 24.55
CA THR A 366 23.39 -10.26 24.16
C THR A 366 24.91 -10.35 24.16
N ARG A 367 25.57 -9.83 23.12
CA ARG A 367 27.03 -9.60 23.09
C ARG A 367 27.36 -8.21 22.56
N THR A 368 28.45 -7.62 23.03
CA THR A 368 28.96 -6.33 22.53
C THR A 368 30.18 -6.57 21.64
N LEU A 369 30.20 -5.96 20.47
CA LEU A 369 31.29 -6.00 19.50
C LEU A 369 32.37 -4.96 19.80
N PRO A 370 33.59 -5.09 19.25
CA PRO A 370 34.69 -4.15 19.52
C PRO A 370 34.42 -2.69 19.12
N ASP A 371 33.53 -2.47 18.16
CA ASP A 371 33.07 -1.14 17.72
C ASP A 371 31.97 -0.54 18.61
N GLY A 372 31.57 -1.26 19.67
CA GLY A 372 30.50 -0.86 20.60
C GLY A 372 29.09 -1.24 20.13
N ALA A 373 28.94 -1.89 18.97
CA ALA A 373 27.65 -2.40 18.55
C ALA A 373 27.20 -3.55 19.46
N VAL A 374 25.89 -3.71 19.62
CA VAL A 374 25.27 -4.74 20.45
C VAL A 374 24.52 -5.70 19.54
N VAL A 375 24.84 -6.99 19.66
CA VAL A 375 24.14 -8.08 18.99
C VAL A 375 23.23 -8.76 19.99
N GLN A 376 21.96 -8.93 19.63
CA GLN A 376 20.96 -9.71 20.37
C GLN A 376 20.56 -10.92 19.52
N ILE A 377 20.59 -12.10 20.13
CA ILE A 377 20.24 -13.37 19.49
C ILE A 377 19.04 -13.95 20.24
N GLU A 378 17.98 -14.26 19.51
CA GLU A 378 16.77 -14.86 20.05
C GLU A 378 16.47 -16.19 19.34
N ASP A 379 16.14 -17.22 20.13
CA ASP A 379 15.71 -18.53 19.64
C ASP A 379 14.35 -18.85 20.28
N SER A 380 13.29 -18.68 19.50
CA SER A 380 11.94 -19.05 19.91
C SER A 380 11.66 -20.49 19.48
N THR A 381 11.71 -21.40 20.45
CA THR A 381 11.43 -22.84 20.25
C THR A 381 9.95 -23.16 20.51
N ILE A 382 9.51 -24.37 20.12
CA ILE A 382 8.12 -24.88 20.17
C ILE A 382 7.38 -24.60 21.49
N VAL A 383 8.09 -24.46 22.62
CA VAL A 383 7.46 -24.20 23.93
C VAL A 383 6.87 -22.78 24.02
N ASP A 384 7.35 -21.85 23.18
CA ASP A 384 6.96 -20.44 23.13
C ASP A 384 6.39 -20.03 21.75
N GLY A 385 6.04 -21.01 20.91
CA GLY A 385 5.70 -20.79 19.50
C GLY A 385 4.49 -19.89 19.29
N LEU A 386 4.65 -18.86 18.45
CA LEU A 386 3.54 -18.16 17.82
C LEU A 386 2.75 -19.19 17.02
N VAL A 387 1.47 -19.35 17.35
CA VAL A 387 0.54 -20.13 16.55
C VAL A 387 0.13 -19.23 15.39
N SER A 388 0.40 -19.64 14.14
CA SER A 388 -0.13 -18.93 12.97
C SER A 388 -1.65 -19.03 12.93
N GLU A 389 -2.30 -18.16 12.16
CA GLU A 389 -3.77 -18.09 12.09
C GLU A 389 -4.42 -19.41 11.62
N ASP A 390 -3.68 -20.22 10.86
CA ASP A 390 -4.07 -21.57 10.43
C ASP A 390 -3.85 -22.68 11.50
N GLY A 391 -3.37 -22.30 12.69
CA GLY A 391 -3.10 -23.23 13.79
C GLY A 391 -1.75 -23.94 13.73
N ALA A 392 -0.88 -23.61 12.78
CA ALA A 392 0.47 -24.19 12.70
C ALA A 392 1.39 -23.62 13.80
N THR A 393 2.32 -24.45 14.30
CA THR A 393 3.34 -23.97 15.24
C THR A 393 4.51 -23.39 14.45
N ARG A 394 4.91 -22.16 14.74
CA ARG A 394 6.01 -21.49 14.04
C ARG A 394 7.28 -21.45 14.90
N LEU A 395 8.36 -22.01 14.36
CA LEU A 395 9.71 -21.85 14.91
C LEU A 395 10.31 -20.54 14.38
N ALA A 396 11.04 -19.79 15.22
CA ALA A 396 11.76 -18.61 14.73
C ALA A 396 13.10 -18.38 15.42
N ARG A 397 14.07 -17.93 14.63
CA ARG A 397 15.39 -17.45 15.08
C ARG A 397 15.54 -16.00 14.63
N SER A 398 16.09 -15.14 15.48
CA SER A 398 16.37 -13.75 15.12
C SER A 398 17.76 -13.33 15.59
N VAL A 399 18.39 -12.45 14.80
CA VAL A 399 19.61 -11.73 15.17
C VAL A 399 19.39 -10.25 14.88
N SER A 400 19.53 -9.42 15.91
CA SER A 400 19.50 -7.97 15.79
C SER A 400 20.87 -7.38 16.12
N LEU A 401 21.39 -6.52 15.25
CA LEU A 401 22.58 -5.72 15.50
C LEU A 401 22.16 -4.26 15.65
N THR A 402 22.40 -3.65 16.81
CA THR A 402 22.23 -2.20 17.03
C THR A 402 23.60 -1.54 17.15
N ARG A 403 23.88 -0.54 16.31
CA ARG A 403 25.14 0.20 16.28
C ARG A 403 25.09 1.45 17.15
N PRO A 404 26.24 2.00 17.58
CA PRO A 404 26.28 3.22 18.39
C PRO A 404 25.69 4.46 17.72
N ASN A 405 25.60 4.49 16.39
CA ASN A 405 24.96 5.57 15.64
C ASN A 405 23.41 5.44 15.60
N GLY A 406 22.85 4.41 16.23
CA GLY A 406 21.41 4.15 16.31
C GLY A 406 20.82 3.34 15.16
N LEU A 407 21.64 2.90 14.20
CA LEU A 407 21.20 1.96 13.17
C LEU A 407 20.98 0.56 13.79
N GLN A 408 19.81 -0.02 13.56
CA GLN A 408 19.51 -1.40 13.87
C GLN A 408 19.18 -2.19 12.60
N ILE A 409 19.79 -3.37 12.47
CA ILE A 409 19.47 -4.35 11.43
C ILE A 409 19.01 -5.63 12.13
N THR A 410 17.82 -6.12 11.79
CA THR A 410 17.29 -7.38 12.33
C THR A 410 17.07 -8.37 11.20
N ALA A 411 17.71 -9.54 11.30
CA ALA A 411 17.45 -10.67 10.42
C ALA A 411 16.70 -11.75 11.22
N ARG A 412 15.55 -12.17 10.72
CA ARG A 412 14.69 -13.18 11.34
C ARG A 412 14.38 -14.27 10.34
N SER A 413 14.50 -15.52 10.75
CA SER A 413 14.03 -16.67 9.98
C SER A 413 12.95 -17.41 10.74
N THR A 414 11.98 -17.92 9.99
CA THR A 414 10.86 -18.69 10.51
C THR A 414 10.71 -20.00 9.76
N ALA A 415 10.19 -21.03 10.43
CA ALA A 415 9.86 -22.30 9.81
C ALA A 415 8.52 -22.81 10.36
N ASP A 416 7.58 -23.10 9.46
CA ASP A 416 6.24 -23.57 9.84
C ASP A 416 6.22 -25.07 10.05
N VAL A 417 5.69 -25.51 11.19
CA VAL A 417 5.51 -26.92 11.54
C VAL A 417 4.08 -27.35 11.19
N ASP A 418 3.97 -28.31 10.28
CA ASP A 418 2.68 -28.80 9.78
C ASP A 418 1.78 -29.37 10.90
N PRO A 419 0.59 -28.80 11.15
CA PRO A 419 -0.33 -29.29 12.18
C PRO A 419 -0.98 -30.64 11.83
N GLY A 420 -0.95 -31.05 10.56
CA GLY A 420 -1.54 -32.29 10.06
C GLY A 420 -0.71 -33.56 10.28
N LEU A 421 0.54 -33.43 10.73
CA LEU A 421 1.41 -34.56 11.04
C LEU A 421 0.96 -35.24 12.34
N ARG A 422 0.09 -36.26 12.22
CA ARG A 422 -0.34 -37.15 13.34
C ARG A 422 0.82 -37.91 14.01
N THR A 423 2.02 -37.83 13.45
CA THR A 423 3.27 -38.35 13.99
C THR A 423 4.28 -37.22 13.93
N ALA A 424 4.88 -36.86 15.08
CA ALA A 424 5.97 -35.88 15.12
C ALA A 424 7.00 -36.23 14.04
N PRO A 425 7.30 -35.32 13.09
CA PRO A 425 8.27 -35.61 12.05
C PRO A 425 9.62 -35.98 12.70
N LEU A 426 10.34 -36.94 12.11
CA LEU A 426 11.65 -37.38 12.61
C LEU A 426 12.71 -36.25 12.60
N ALA A 427 12.46 -35.19 11.83
CA ALA A 427 13.19 -33.92 11.85
C ALA A 427 12.20 -32.78 11.64
N LEU A 428 12.22 -31.79 12.54
CA LEU A 428 11.46 -30.56 12.38
C LEU A 428 12.15 -29.68 11.31
N PRO A 429 11.39 -28.90 10.51
CA PRO A 429 12.01 -27.88 9.67
C PRO A 429 12.72 -26.87 10.58
N GLU A 430 13.99 -26.59 10.30
CA GLU A 430 14.76 -25.63 11.08
C GLU A 430 14.82 -24.28 10.38
N PRO A 431 14.57 -23.16 11.08
CA PRO A 431 14.89 -21.84 10.57
C PRO A 431 16.36 -21.73 10.19
N LEU A 432 16.71 -20.75 9.35
CA LEU A 432 18.10 -20.50 8.95
C LEU A 432 19.01 -20.34 10.17
N GLY A 433 20.27 -20.77 10.01
CA GLY A 433 21.27 -20.74 11.07
C GLY A 433 21.63 -19.33 11.51
N PHE A 434 22.07 -19.18 12.77
CA PHE A 434 22.49 -17.90 13.31
C PHE A 434 23.68 -17.29 12.56
N ASP A 435 24.53 -18.10 11.93
CA ASP A 435 25.63 -17.63 11.09
C ASP A 435 25.13 -16.84 9.86
N ILE A 436 24.05 -17.31 9.22
CA ILE A 436 23.40 -16.62 8.10
C ILE A 436 22.76 -15.31 8.58
N LEU A 437 21.97 -15.39 9.67
CA LEU A 437 21.26 -14.23 10.21
C LEU A 437 22.24 -13.16 10.73
N GLU A 438 23.31 -13.58 11.39
CA GLU A 438 24.34 -12.69 11.90
C GLU A 438 25.14 -12.02 10.78
N THR A 439 25.39 -12.71 9.66
CA THR A 439 26.02 -12.14 8.47
C THR A 439 25.15 -11.03 7.87
N LEU A 440 23.84 -11.27 7.75
CA LEU A 440 22.88 -10.27 7.27
C LEU A 440 22.75 -9.08 8.24
N ALA A 441 22.64 -9.34 9.55
CA ALA A 441 22.56 -8.29 10.57
C ALA A 441 23.83 -7.42 10.60
N GLN A 442 24.97 -7.94 10.16
CA GLN A 442 26.23 -7.21 10.06
C GLN A 442 26.47 -6.56 8.68
N ALA A 443 25.49 -6.54 7.79
CA ALA A 443 25.62 -5.88 6.49
C ALA A 443 26.16 -4.45 6.64
N PRO A 444 27.13 -4.02 5.81
CA PRO A 444 27.87 -2.77 5.99
C PRO A 444 27.07 -1.54 5.53
N ILE A 445 25.86 -1.35 6.06
CA ILE A 445 25.04 -0.16 5.83
C ILE A 445 25.67 0.99 6.62
N ALA A 446 26.22 2.00 5.93
CA ALA A 446 26.97 3.09 6.55
C ALA A 446 26.07 4.24 7.02
N GLU A 447 25.01 4.52 6.27
CA GLU A 447 24.12 5.67 6.46
C GLU A 447 22.66 5.18 6.44
N TRP A 448 21.92 5.54 7.47
CA TRP A 448 20.47 5.40 7.55
C TRP A 448 19.95 6.59 8.37
N PRO A 449 18.83 7.21 7.96
CA PRO A 449 18.25 8.36 8.66
C PRO A 449 17.89 8.09 10.12
#